data_AF-A0A7W9CN48-F1
#
_entry.id   AF-A0A7W9CN48-F1
#
_cell.length_a   1.000
_cell.length_b   1.000
_cell.length_c   1.000
_cell.angle_alpha   90.00
_cell.angle_beta   90.00
_cell.angle_gamma   90.00
#
_symmetry.space_group_name_H-M   'P 1'
#
loop_
_entity.id
_entity.type
_entity.pdbx_description
1 polymer ?
#
loop_
_entity_poly.entity_id
_entity_poly.type
_entity_poly.pdbx_seq_one_letter_code
_entity_poly.pdbx_strand_id
1 'polypeptide(L)'
;MADKPTVHLTLAKLKESTKAPEPFILGLDGGKRVTFPDFYNGMDSEASEALLNELNNPQRAGVWPALKLWLSDGDLEKLRAQKFTLHQLMQIIAAANDHYERHYGTPGEGGGSDA
;
A
#
# COMPACT_ATOMS: atom_id res chain seq x y z
N MET A 1 -39.56 -14.28 -26.69
CA MET A 1 -38.90 -13.26 -25.86
C MET A 1 -37.65 -13.91 -25.31
N ALA A 2 -36.47 -13.43 -25.69
CA ALA A 2 -35.21 -14.00 -25.21
C ALA A 2 -34.93 -13.45 -23.81
N ASP A 3 -34.79 -14.35 -22.85
CA ASP A 3 -34.45 -14.02 -21.47
C ASP A 3 -33.05 -13.38 -21.48
N LYS A 4 -32.96 -12.11 -21.09
CA LYS A 4 -31.67 -11.41 -21.04
C LYS A 4 -30.96 -11.84 -19.76
N PRO A 5 -29.68 -12.24 -19.83
CA PRO A 5 -28.93 -12.59 -18.64
C PRO A 5 -28.88 -11.40 -17.67
N THR A 6 -29.13 -11.67 -16.39
CA THR A 6 -29.01 -10.67 -15.33
C THR A 6 -27.52 -10.37 -15.12
N VAL A 7 -27.11 -9.14 -15.43
CA VAL A 7 -25.74 -8.69 -15.22
C VAL A 7 -25.62 -8.08 -13.83
N HIS A 8 -25.01 -8.82 -12.90
CA HIS A 8 -24.87 -8.42 -11.50
C HIS A 8 -23.79 -7.34 -11.28
N LEU A 9 -22.69 -7.40 -12.03
CA LEU A 9 -21.58 -6.46 -11.93
C LEU A 9 -21.04 -6.16 -13.33
N THR A 10 -20.72 -4.90 -13.59
CA THR A 10 -20.03 -4.47 -14.81
C THR A 10 -18.69 -3.87 -14.44
N LEU A 11 -17.72 -3.96 -15.35
CA LEU A 11 -16.42 -3.31 -15.16
C LEU A 11 -16.56 -1.79 -14.95
N ALA A 12 -17.53 -1.15 -15.61
CA ALA A 12 -17.81 0.27 -15.41
C ALA A 12 -18.25 0.56 -13.96
N LYS A 13 -19.21 -0.22 -13.43
CA LYS A 13 -19.66 -0.09 -12.03
C LYS A 13 -18.53 -0.36 -11.03
N LEU A 14 -17.67 -1.34 -11.33
CA LEU A 14 -16.50 -1.63 -10.49
C LEU A 14 -15.55 -0.42 -10.43
N LYS A 15 -15.19 0.15 -11.59
CA LYS A 15 -14.29 1.32 -11.68
C LYS A 15 -14.84 2.56 -10.99
N GLU A 16 -16.15 2.77 -11.00
CA GLU A 16 -16.80 3.88 -10.28
C GLU A 16 -16.73 3.69 -8.75
N SER A 17 -16.71 2.45 -8.27
CA SER A 17 -16.70 2.12 -6.84
C SER A 17 -15.29 2.12 -6.20
N THR A 18 -14.23 2.05 -7.00
CA THR A 18 -12.84 1.96 -6.53
C THR A 18 -12.16 3.33 -6.43
N LYS A 19 -12.66 4.21 -5.55
CA LYS A 19 -11.96 5.46 -5.24
C LYS A 19 -10.66 5.14 -4.48
N ALA A 20 -9.53 5.57 -5.01
CA ALA A 20 -8.24 5.40 -4.36
C ALA A 20 -8.11 6.36 -3.15
N PRO A 21 -7.54 5.91 -2.01
CA PRO A 21 -7.07 6.79 -0.96
C PRO A 21 -5.98 7.72 -1.46
N GLU A 22 -5.75 8.79 -0.71
CA GLU A 22 -4.54 9.58 -0.92
C GLU A 22 -3.29 8.74 -0.62
N PRO A 23 -2.19 8.92 -1.39
CA PRO A 23 -0.94 8.24 -1.13
C PRO A 23 -0.38 8.56 0.26
N PHE A 24 0.30 7.59 0.88
CA PHE A 24 1.03 7.84 2.12
C PHE A 24 2.33 8.59 1.81
N ILE A 25 2.52 9.75 2.44
CA ILE A 25 3.68 10.63 2.22
C ILE A 25 4.55 10.67 3.47
N LEU A 26 5.80 10.19 3.34
CA LEU A 26 6.81 10.32 4.38
C LEU A 26 7.63 11.60 4.15
N GLY A 27 7.62 12.50 5.13
CA GLY A 27 8.55 13.63 5.19
C GLY A 27 9.95 13.18 5.61
N LEU A 28 10.97 13.66 4.91
CA LEU A 28 12.38 13.40 5.21
C LEU A 28 13.12 14.69 5.58
N ASP A 29 14.32 14.54 6.12
CA ASP A 29 15.21 15.67 6.41
C ASP A 29 15.49 16.51 5.16
N GLY A 30 15.64 17.82 5.37
CA GLY A 30 15.87 18.78 4.29
C GLY A 30 14.65 19.03 3.40
N GLY A 31 13.43 18.75 3.88
CA GLY A 31 12.18 19.05 3.20
C GLY A 31 11.86 18.10 2.03
N LYS A 32 12.59 17.00 1.90
CA LYS A 32 12.33 15.96 0.90
C LYS A 32 11.13 15.11 1.31
N ARG A 33 10.53 14.43 0.33
CA ARG A 33 9.38 13.54 0.54
C ARG A 33 9.55 12.25 -0.25
N VAL A 34 9.03 11.18 0.31
CA VAL A 34 8.90 9.84 -0.28
C VAL A 34 7.41 9.52 -0.36
N THR A 35 6.96 9.09 -1.54
CA THR A 35 5.57 8.70 -1.77
C THR A 35 5.48 7.19 -1.82
N PHE A 36 4.70 6.62 -0.92
CA PHE A 36 4.29 5.24 -1.01
C PHE A 36 3.02 5.22 -1.87
N PRO A 37 3.00 4.51 -3.01
CA PRO A 37 1.78 4.35 -3.79
C PRO A 37 0.84 3.37 -3.09
N ASP A 38 -0.45 3.50 -3.38
CA ASP A 38 -1.45 2.55 -2.93
C ASP A 38 -1.26 1.21 -3.65
N PHE A 39 -0.91 0.16 -2.91
CA PHE A 39 -0.71 -1.16 -3.51
C PHE A 39 -2.01 -1.92 -3.81
N TYR A 40 -3.18 -1.44 -3.36
CA TYR A 40 -4.47 -2.06 -3.73
C TYR A 40 -5.04 -1.54 -5.04
N ASN A 41 -4.80 -0.27 -5.39
CA ASN A 41 -5.42 0.38 -6.55
C ASN A 41 -4.45 1.22 -7.41
N GLY A 42 -3.26 1.53 -6.88
CA GLY A 42 -2.21 2.31 -7.56
C GLY A 42 -1.16 1.48 -8.28
N MET A 43 -1.22 0.15 -8.18
CA MET A 43 -0.30 -0.80 -8.80
C MET A 43 -1.11 -1.86 -9.58
N ASP A 44 -0.46 -2.53 -10.54
CA ASP A 44 -1.08 -3.70 -11.19
C ASP A 44 -1.14 -4.89 -10.22
N SER A 45 -2.08 -5.80 -10.42
CA SER A 45 -2.32 -6.94 -9.52
C SER A 45 -1.09 -7.81 -9.28
N GLU A 46 -0.29 -8.10 -10.31
CA GLU A 46 0.90 -8.94 -10.18
C GLU A 46 1.98 -8.24 -9.35
N ALA A 47 2.20 -6.93 -9.57
CA ALA A 47 3.12 -6.14 -8.78
C ALA A 47 2.65 -6.00 -7.32
N SER A 48 1.35 -5.81 -7.10
CA SER A 48 0.74 -5.77 -5.76
C SER A 48 0.92 -7.09 -5.01
N GLU A 49 0.66 -8.21 -5.66
CA GLU A 49 0.85 -9.55 -5.08
C GLU A 49 2.32 -9.81 -4.74
N ALA A 50 3.25 -9.44 -5.63
CA ALA A 50 4.68 -9.56 -5.36
C ALA A 50 5.08 -8.74 -4.13
N LEU A 51 4.61 -7.50 -4.02
CA LEU A 51 4.87 -6.65 -2.85
C LEU A 51 4.28 -7.26 -1.57
N LEU A 52 3.02 -7.72 -1.60
CA LEU A 52 2.37 -8.35 -0.45
C LEU A 52 3.12 -9.59 0.03
N ASN A 53 3.64 -10.40 -0.89
CA ASN A 53 4.45 -11.57 -0.54
C ASN A 53 5.74 -11.17 0.19
N GLU A 54 6.41 -10.10 -0.26
CA GLU A 54 7.61 -9.57 0.40
C GLU A 54 7.29 -8.97 1.78
N LEU A 55 6.18 -8.22 1.90
CA LEU A 55 5.73 -7.61 3.15
C LEU A 55 5.31 -8.64 4.20
N ASN A 56 4.67 -9.73 3.78
CA ASN A 56 4.22 -10.82 4.66
C ASN A 56 5.34 -11.79 5.05
N ASN A 57 6.50 -11.73 4.39
CA ASN A 57 7.63 -12.60 4.68
C ASN A 57 8.96 -11.82 4.88
N PRO A 58 9.00 -10.85 5.81
CA PRO A 58 10.15 -9.96 5.97
C PRO A 58 11.42 -10.70 6.43
N GLN A 59 11.27 -11.89 7.03
CA GLN A 59 12.39 -12.72 7.46
C GLN A 59 13.17 -13.36 6.29
N ARG A 60 12.58 -13.45 5.09
CA ARG A 60 13.23 -14.11 3.93
C ARG A 60 14.06 -13.19 3.05
N ALA A 61 13.65 -11.94 2.87
CA ALA A 61 14.24 -11.05 1.86
C ALA A 61 14.83 -9.75 2.43
N GLY A 62 14.50 -9.40 3.68
CA GLY A 62 14.83 -8.11 4.25
C GLY A 62 13.92 -6.99 3.73
N VAL A 63 14.09 -5.79 4.27
CA VAL A 63 13.15 -4.66 4.06
C VAL A 63 13.32 -3.98 2.69
N TRP A 64 14.53 -4.01 2.12
CA TRP A 64 14.83 -3.28 0.88
C TRP A 64 14.21 -3.86 -0.39
N PRO A 65 14.08 -5.19 -0.58
CA PRO A 65 13.32 -5.74 -1.70
C PRO A 65 11.86 -5.29 -1.73
N ALA A 66 11.15 -5.31 -0.59
CA ALA A 66 9.79 -4.80 -0.49
C ALA A 66 9.73 -3.31 -0.89
N LEU A 67 10.63 -2.48 -0.35
CA LEU A 67 10.70 -1.05 -0.70
C LEU A 67 11.02 -0.81 -2.18
N LYS A 68 11.80 -1.69 -2.81
CA LYS A 68 12.10 -1.59 -4.25
C LYS A 68 10.89 -1.90 -5.13
N LEU A 69 10.04 -2.83 -4.71
CA LEU A 69 8.78 -3.11 -5.41
C LEU A 69 7.77 -2.00 -5.18
N TRP A 70 7.81 -1.37 -4.01
CA TRP A 70 6.80 -0.40 -3.60
C TRP A 70 7.10 1.03 -4.09
N LEU A 71 8.35 1.47 -4.00
CA LEU A 71 8.72 2.86 -4.28
C LEU A 71 9.22 3.04 -5.71
N SER A 72 9.04 4.24 -6.26
CA SER A 72 9.79 4.67 -7.44
C SER A 72 11.29 4.69 -7.13
N ASP A 73 12.13 4.50 -8.16
CA ASP A 73 13.59 4.53 -8.00
C ASP A 73 14.08 5.81 -7.31
N GLY A 74 13.52 6.97 -7.68
CA GLY A 74 13.89 8.25 -7.07
C GLY A 74 13.50 8.38 -5.60
N ASP A 75 12.37 7.80 -5.19
CA ASP A 75 11.95 7.80 -3.78
C ASP A 75 12.73 6.76 -2.95
N LEU A 76 13.06 5.62 -3.54
CA LEU A 76 13.94 4.62 -2.95
C LEU A 76 15.34 5.20 -2.66
N GLU A 77 15.90 5.95 -3.60
CA GLU A 77 17.20 6.61 -3.44
C GLU A 77 17.17 7.67 -2.33
N LYS A 78 16.12 8.49 -2.25
CA LYS A 78 15.93 9.46 -1.16
C LYS A 78 15.90 8.76 0.20
N LEU A 79 15.20 7.63 0.30
CA LEU A 79 15.12 6.84 1.52
C LEU A 79 16.47 6.25 1.91
N ARG A 80 17.23 5.71 0.94
CA ARG A 80 18.60 5.20 1.17
C ARG A 80 19.55 6.27 1.70
N ALA A 81 19.44 7.50 1.20
CA ALA A 81 20.31 8.60 1.61
C ALA A 81 20.17 8.96 3.11
N GLN A 82 19.04 8.64 3.74
CA GLN A 82 18.81 8.92 5.16
C GLN A 82 19.56 7.98 6.12
N LYS A 83 20.07 6.85 5.63
CA LYS A 83 20.80 5.86 6.45
C LYS A 83 20.02 5.39 7.68
N PHE A 84 18.72 5.15 7.53
CA PHE A 84 17.86 4.62 8.59
C PHE A 84 18.37 3.28 9.12
N THR A 85 18.16 3.05 10.41
CA THR A 85 18.31 1.73 11.02
C THR A 85 17.21 0.79 10.50
N LEU A 86 17.44 -0.53 10.61
CA LEU A 86 16.43 -1.52 10.24
C LEU A 86 15.10 -1.30 11.00
N HIS A 87 15.17 -0.99 12.29
CA HIS A 87 13.98 -0.74 13.09
C HIS A 87 13.17 0.45 12.57
N GLN A 88 13.82 1.56 12.23
CA GLN A 88 13.15 2.72 11.64
C GLN A 88 12.49 2.39 10.30
N LEU A 89 13.15 1.61 9.44
CA LEU A 89 12.57 1.18 8.18
C LEU A 89 11.34 0.29 8.39
N MET A 90 11.36 -0.61 9.38
CA MET A 90 10.20 -1.43 9.73
C MET A 90 9.03 -0.57 10.23
N GLN A 91 9.29 0.47 11.03
CA GLN A 91 8.26 1.41 11.47
C GLN A 91 7.64 2.20 10.31
N ILE A 92 8.47 2.62 9.35
CA ILE A 92 7.99 3.30 8.13
C ILE A 92 7.07 2.40 7.32
N ILE A 93 7.47 1.14 7.10
CA ILE A 93 6.63 0.16 6.38
C ILE A 93 5.32 -0.08 7.12
N ALA A 94 5.38 -0.29 8.43
CA ALA A 94 4.18 -0.51 9.24
C ALA A 94 3.22 0.68 9.15
N ALA A 95 3.73 1.91 9.21
CA ALA A 95 2.91 3.12 9.08
C ALA A 95 2.28 3.27 7.68
N ALA A 96 3.03 2.94 6.62
CA ALA A 96 2.49 2.95 5.26
C ALA A 96 1.42 1.87 5.05
N ASN A 97 1.63 0.65 5.55
CA ASN A 97 0.63 -0.43 5.50
C ASN A 97 -0.65 -0.05 6.25
N ASP A 98 -0.52 0.41 7.49
CA ASP A 98 -1.63 0.82 8.35
C ASP A 98 -2.46 1.96 7.72
N HIS A 99 -1.84 2.89 6.99
CA HIS A 99 -2.56 3.91 6.22
C HIS A 99 -3.52 3.32 5.18
N TYR A 100 -3.08 2.30 4.43
CA TYR A 100 -3.91 1.65 3.41
C TYR A 100 -4.90 0.65 4.01
N GLU A 101 -4.48 -0.11 5.02
CA GLU A 101 -5.35 -1.03 5.76
C GLU A 101 -6.52 -0.30 6.40
N ARG A 102 -6.34 0.91 6.93
CA ARG A 102 -7.47 1.70 7.46
C ARG A 102 -8.46 2.15 6.40
N HIS A 103 -8.01 2.29 5.14
CA HIS A 103 -8.88 2.71 4.05
C HIS A 103 -9.63 1.54 3.42
N TYR A 104 -8.96 0.39 3.26
CA TYR A 104 -9.49 -0.81 2.60
C TYR A 104 -10.00 -1.89 3.54
N GLY A 105 -9.54 -1.87 4.79
CA GLY A 105 -9.99 -2.76 5.86
C GLY A 105 -11.47 -2.56 6.14
N THR A 106 -12.16 -3.65 6.42
CA THR A 106 -13.57 -3.62 6.78
C THR A 106 -13.78 -2.98 8.16
N PRO A 107 -14.92 -2.32 8.41
CA PRO A 107 -15.34 -1.94 9.76
C PRO A 107 -15.60 -3.23 10.57
N GLY A 108 -14.59 -3.72 11.29
CA GLY A 108 -14.68 -5.00 12.00
C GLY A 108 -13.58 -5.28 13.03
N GLU A 109 -12.39 -4.67 12.92
CA GLU A 109 -11.29 -4.88 13.88
C GLU A 109 -10.87 -3.60 14.63
N GLY A 110 -11.86 -2.79 15.03
CA GLY A 110 -11.63 -1.53 15.74
C GLY A 110 -12.85 -1.06 16.52
N GLY A 111 -13.44 -1.94 17.34
CA GLY A 111 -14.55 -1.61 18.23
C GLY A 111 -14.34 -2.24 19.60
N GLY A 112 -13.28 -1.83 20.30
CA GLY A 112 -12.98 -2.36 21.63
C GLY A 112 -11.79 -1.69 22.30
N SER A 113 -11.76 -0.37 22.34
CA SER A 113 -10.98 0.43 23.31
C SER A 113 -11.39 1.90 23.21
N ASP A 114 -12.61 2.21 23.60
CA ASP A 114 -12.97 3.56 24.06
C ASP A 114 -13.99 3.41 25.19
N ALA A 115 -13.56 3.85 26.38
CA ALA A 115 -14.29 4.13 27.63
C ALA A 115 -15.08 2.99 28.32
#